data_AF-A0A6C0AVQ3-F1
#
_entry.id   AF-A0A6C0AVQ3-F1
#
_cell.length_a   1.000
_cell.length_b   1.000
_cell.length_c   1.000
_cell.angle_alpha   90.00
_cell.angle_beta   90.00
_cell.angle_gamma   90.00
#
_symmetry.space_group_name_H-M   'P 1'
#
loop_
_entity.id
_entity.type
_entity.pdbx_description
1 polymer ?
#
loop_
_entity_poly.entity_id
_entity_poly.type
_entity_poly.pdbx_seq_one_letter_code
_entity_poly.pdbx_strand_id
1 'polypeptide(L)'
;MVVKVKENLHKFIISTRISGLPYIGVIFLPLCITYWSILDFSDVVYMCLSIVGYMYGMLINNYYDYEIDAKYRPEKIGFSKEELKNISKTFGSLYIAMNCYLAVISSSIYYLLGGITTLCTVSIYTPFLKPKPLIKNLSTVLYMCFVPIHIFIEHQLDKVSEDKNGNFIKALTVSLPFSFLVLIREILLDIADINEDLAANIVTLPILLEKTETQIILKRCITVFWVTGLYFRVVSSQLYPCQVGLISAISAYGLHRIDCICEEREFMIGILWFYWLWNFILYIDNITILHALIGLCGIGAIIFNKNPSINQLNPKIWNVFCRKLVHMCVGCLALTINPMTVAYIVISVKTTLRILLPRLSLGIEKKAGTSLINDTGVKYWLLFLLIWSIVNVNGKEESTNWDFYNKGLPFFISDPAGAMVGRTTIIGDKIMLWKEKSVQGTVMVILTAYALNKSAILSIGIGLAELFGGELDNALIGTLLLANRFKQNVLLL
;
A
#
# COMPACT_ATOMS: atom_id res chain seq x y z
N MET A 1 6.86 6.78 -46.82
CA MET A 1 5.69 6.52 -45.93
C MET A 1 6.12 5.93 -44.59
N VAL A 2 6.81 4.78 -44.57
CA VAL A 2 7.24 4.09 -43.32
C VAL A 2 8.08 4.99 -42.39
N VAL A 3 9.02 5.76 -42.92
CA VAL A 3 9.86 6.69 -42.13
C VAL A 3 9.01 7.74 -41.40
N LYS A 4 8.11 8.42 -42.12
CA LYS A 4 7.20 9.44 -41.56
C LYS A 4 6.24 8.88 -40.50
N VAL A 5 5.76 7.64 -40.70
CA VAL A 5 4.94 6.95 -39.70
C VAL A 5 5.74 6.65 -38.44
N LYS A 6 6.99 6.18 -38.58
CA LYS A 6 7.88 5.90 -37.46
C LYS A 6 8.21 7.17 -36.66
N GLU A 7 8.48 8.28 -37.33
CA GLU A 7 8.71 9.58 -36.70
C GLU A 7 7.49 10.05 -35.91
N ASN A 8 6.31 10.05 -36.53
CA ASN A 8 5.07 10.47 -35.86
C ASN A 8 4.72 9.55 -34.67
N LEU A 9 4.95 8.24 -34.79
CA LEU A 9 4.76 7.31 -33.69
C LEU A 9 5.75 7.58 -32.55
N HIS A 10 7.00 7.89 -32.86
CA HIS A 10 7.99 8.25 -31.85
C HIS A 10 7.61 9.53 -31.09
N LYS A 11 7.21 10.58 -31.81
CA LYS A 11 6.68 11.83 -31.23
C LYS A 11 5.48 11.59 -30.32
N PHE A 12 4.60 10.68 -30.74
CA PHE A 12 3.44 10.26 -29.97
C PHE A 12 3.83 9.51 -28.69
N ILE A 13 4.75 8.55 -28.78
CA ILE A 13 5.27 7.81 -27.62
C ILE A 13 5.89 8.76 -26.58
N ILE A 14 6.69 9.72 -27.03
CA ILE A 14 7.30 10.74 -26.17
C ILE A 14 6.21 11.57 -25.48
N SER A 15 5.29 12.15 -26.27
CA SER A 15 4.31 13.12 -25.76
C SER A 15 3.24 12.49 -24.86
N THR A 16 2.84 11.25 -25.15
CA THR A 16 1.86 10.52 -24.33
C THR A 16 2.48 9.80 -23.15
N ARG A 17 3.82 9.71 -23.08
CA ARG A 17 4.57 8.94 -22.08
C ARG A 17 3.95 7.55 -21.89
N ILE A 18 3.80 6.82 -23.00
CA ILE A 18 3.08 5.54 -23.04
C ILE A 18 3.68 4.47 -22.12
N SER A 19 4.95 4.63 -21.74
CA SER A 19 5.64 3.83 -20.72
C SER A 19 4.99 3.89 -19.33
N GLY A 20 4.08 4.84 -19.10
CA GLY A 20 3.25 4.92 -17.90
C GLY A 20 1.93 4.13 -17.97
N LEU A 21 1.50 3.63 -19.14
CA LEU A 21 0.30 2.80 -19.24
C LEU A 21 0.33 1.51 -18.40
N PRO A 22 1.48 0.82 -18.21
CA PRO A 22 1.54 -0.32 -17.31
C PRO A 22 1.04 -0.02 -15.89
N TYR A 23 1.13 1.23 -15.40
CA TYR A 23 0.56 1.59 -14.09
C TYR A 23 -0.96 1.46 -14.06
N ILE A 24 -1.66 1.79 -15.15
CA ILE A 24 -3.11 1.61 -15.26
C ILE A 24 -3.45 0.12 -15.19
N GLY A 25 -2.68 -0.71 -15.93
CA GLY A 25 -2.82 -2.17 -15.86
C GLY A 25 -2.57 -2.70 -14.45
N VAL A 26 -1.57 -2.19 -13.74
CA VAL A 26 -1.28 -2.57 -12.35
C VAL A 26 -2.42 -2.20 -11.40
N ILE A 27 -3.10 -1.07 -11.64
CA ILE A 27 -4.24 -0.62 -10.83
C ILE A 27 -5.44 -1.55 -11.03
N PHE A 28 -5.83 -1.81 -12.29
CA PHE A 28 -7.07 -2.49 -12.63
C PHE A 28 -6.97 -4.01 -12.65
N LEU A 29 -5.86 -4.60 -13.09
CA LEU A 29 -5.75 -6.06 -13.24
C LEU A 29 -6.09 -6.85 -11.96
N PRO A 30 -5.64 -6.49 -10.75
CA PRO A 30 -6.03 -7.24 -9.56
C PRO A 30 -7.51 -7.05 -9.21
N LEU A 31 -8.10 -5.90 -9.54
CA LEU A 31 -9.54 -5.67 -9.39
C LEU A 31 -10.33 -6.52 -10.40
N CYS A 32 -9.86 -6.61 -11.65
CA CYS A 32 -10.48 -7.46 -12.67
C CYS A 32 -10.43 -8.94 -12.32
N ILE A 33 -9.32 -9.42 -11.75
CA ILE A 33 -9.22 -10.80 -11.26
C ILE A 33 -10.20 -11.03 -10.11
N THR A 34 -10.27 -10.06 -9.18
CA THR A 34 -11.17 -10.12 -8.02
C THR A 34 -12.63 -10.21 -8.43
N TYR A 35 -13.04 -9.41 -9.40
CA TYR A 35 -14.43 -9.29 -9.83
C TYR A 35 -14.72 -10.06 -11.13
N TRP A 36 -13.84 -10.97 -11.54
CA TRP A 36 -13.85 -11.63 -12.86
C TRP A 36 -15.22 -12.22 -13.24
N SER A 37 -15.92 -12.84 -12.28
CA SER A 37 -17.21 -13.49 -12.50
C SER A 37 -18.37 -12.53 -12.79
N ILE A 38 -18.22 -11.25 -12.47
CA ILE A 38 -19.26 -10.22 -12.61
C ILE A 38 -18.83 -9.06 -13.54
N LEU A 39 -17.65 -9.17 -14.16
CA LEU A 39 -17.22 -8.20 -15.17
C LEU A 39 -18.12 -8.26 -16.39
N ASP A 40 -18.48 -7.10 -16.90
CA ASP A 40 -19.22 -6.94 -18.15
C ASP A 40 -18.49 -6.04 -19.15
N PHE A 41 -19.11 -5.82 -20.30
CA PHE A 41 -18.54 -5.00 -21.36
C PHE A 41 -18.35 -3.53 -20.95
N SER A 42 -19.21 -3.00 -20.06
CA SER A 42 -19.09 -1.61 -19.60
C SER A 42 -17.83 -1.40 -18.75
N ASP A 43 -17.41 -2.42 -18.00
CA ASP A 43 -16.18 -2.41 -17.22
C ASP A 43 -14.94 -2.32 -18.11
N VAL A 44 -14.95 -3.05 -19.24
CA VAL A 44 -13.88 -2.98 -20.24
C VAL A 44 -13.81 -1.59 -20.88
N VAL A 45 -14.95 -1.01 -21.23
CA VAL A 45 -15.01 0.35 -21.77
C VAL A 45 -14.50 1.37 -20.76
N TYR A 46 -14.81 1.22 -19.46
CA TYR A 46 -14.29 2.09 -18.40
C TYR A 46 -12.75 2.00 -18.24
N MET A 47 -12.18 0.80 -18.35
CA MET A 47 -10.73 0.64 -18.37
C MET A 47 -10.09 1.29 -19.59
N CYS A 48 -10.68 1.13 -20.78
CA CYS A 48 -10.22 1.82 -21.98
C CYS A 48 -10.35 3.35 -21.86
N LEU A 49 -11.43 3.84 -21.26
CA LEU A 49 -11.62 5.25 -20.96
C LEU A 49 -10.50 5.78 -20.06
N SER A 50 -10.05 5.00 -19.07
CA SER A 50 -8.92 5.36 -18.19
C SER A 50 -7.60 5.49 -18.96
N ILE A 51 -7.36 4.63 -19.96
CA ILE A 51 -6.18 4.73 -20.86
C ILE A 51 -6.25 6.02 -21.69
N VAL A 52 -7.40 6.30 -22.31
CA VAL A 52 -7.61 7.53 -23.09
C VAL A 52 -7.47 8.77 -22.19
N GLY A 53 -7.98 8.71 -20.96
CA GLY A 53 -7.88 9.78 -19.97
C GLY A 53 -6.44 10.07 -19.57
N TYR A 54 -5.63 9.03 -19.33
CA TYR A 54 -4.20 9.18 -19.09
C TYR A 54 -3.50 9.87 -20.26
N MET A 55 -3.75 9.42 -21.50
CA MET A 55 -3.12 9.99 -22.69
C MET A 55 -3.54 11.45 -22.89
N TYR A 56 -4.83 11.75 -22.71
CA TYR A 56 -5.34 13.12 -22.72
C TYR A 56 -4.63 13.99 -21.67
N GLY A 57 -4.52 13.51 -20.43
CA GLY A 57 -3.83 14.21 -19.34
C GLY A 57 -2.37 14.51 -19.63
N MET A 58 -1.65 13.56 -20.24
CA MET A 58 -0.25 13.78 -20.63
C MET A 58 -0.12 14.82 -21.75
N LEU A 59 -0.99 14.75 -22.76
CA LEU A 59 -0.97 15.66 -23.91
C LEU A 59 -1.33 17.10 -23.50
N ILE A 60 -2.39 17.27 -22.72
CA ILE A 60 -2.83 18.60 -22.26
C ILE A 60 -1.80 19.22 -21.30
N ASN A 61 -1.15 18.40 -20.47
CA ASN A 61 -0.07 18.87 -19.61
C ASN A 61 1.10 19.41 -20.44
N ASN A 62 1.58 18.64 -21.43
CA ASN A 62 2.66 19.10 -22.32
C ASN A 62 2.26 20.34 -23.13
N TYR A 63 0.98 20.51 -23.48
CA TYR A 63 0.51 21.72 -24.18
C TYR A 63 0.67 22.97 -23.33
N TYR A 64 0.23 22.93 -22.06
CA TYR A 64 0.34 24.07 -21.15
C TYR A 64 1.78 24.29 -20.66
N ASP A 65 2.54 23.22 -20.44
CA ASP A 65 3.94 23.28 -19.99
C ASP A 65 4.94 23.52 -21.15
N TYR A 66 4.47 23.66 -22.39
CA TYR A 66 5.32 23.64 -23.60
C TYR A 66 6.53 24.58 -23.53
N GLU A 67 6.34 25.81 -23.08
CA GLU A 67 7.42 26.81 -23.02
C GLU A 67 8.47 26.47 -21.95
N ILE A 68 8.03 25.89 -20.83
CA ILE A 68 8.89 25.47 -19.73
C ILE A 68 9.65 24.22 -20.13
N ASP A 69 8.95 23.20 -20.63
CA ASP A 69 9.56 21.94 -21.06
C ASP A 69 10.51 22.16 -22.25
N ALA A 70 10.23 23.10 -23.17
CA ALA A 70 11.14 23.39 -24.28
C ALA A 70 12.47 23.97 -23.81
N LYS A 71 12.45 24.69 -22.68
CA LYS A 71 13.63 25.30 -22.08
C LYS A 71 14.43 24.32 -21.22
N TYR A 72 13.75 23.50 -20.42
CA TYR A 72 14.41 22.68 -19.39
C TYR A 72 14.44 21.18 -19.71
N ARG A 73 13.49 20.66 -20.48
CA ARG A 73 13.26 19.23 -20.74
C ARG A 73 12.85 18.98 -22.21
N PRO A 74 13.66 19.42 -23.20
CA PRO A 74 13.27 19.36 -24.61
C PRO A 74 13.02 17.93 -25.11
N GLU A 75 13.60 16.92 -24.47
CA GLU A 75 13.39 15.50 -24.75
C GLU A 75 11.95 15.03 -24.46
N LYS A 76 11.17 15.79 -23.68
CA LYS A 76 9.76 15.49 -23.37
C LYS A 76 8.79 16.01 -24.42
N ILE A 77 9.26 16.81 -25.39
CA ILE A 77 8.43 17.44 -26.42
C ILE A 77 8.57 16.67 -27.73
N GLY A 78 7.57 15.85 -28.05
CA GLY A 78 7.50 15.18 -29.35
C GLY A 78 6.84 16.03 -30.44
N PHE A 79 5.94 16.94 -30.08
CA PHE A 79 5.11 17.71 -31.00
C PHE A 79 5.24 19.21 -30.77
N SER A 80 4.98 20.01 -31.80
CA SER A 80 4.84 21.47 -31.67
C SER A 80 3.63 21.83 -30.79
N LYS A 81 3.61 23.06 -30.25
CA LYS A 81 2.51 23.55 -29.39
C LYS A 81 1.14 23.43 -30.06
N GLU A 82 1.04 23.74 -31.36
CA GLU A 82 -0.23 23.66 -32.12
C GLU A 82 -0.64 22.20 -32.41
N GLU A 83 0.32 21.32 -32.71
CA GLU A 83 0.05 19.89 -32.84
C GLU A 83 -0.45 19.30 -31.51
N LEU A 84 0.19 19.63 -30.38
CA LEU A 84 -0.23 19.19 -29.04
C LEU A 84 -1.66 19.64 -28.73
N LYS A 85 -2.02 20.88 -29.06
CA LYS A 85 -3.38 21.41 -28.91
C LYS A 85 -4.40 20.59 -29.70
N ASN A 86 -4.12 20.30 -30.96
CA ASN A 86 -5.03 19.56 -31.83
C ASN A 86 -5.17 18.10 -31.40
N ILE A 87 -4.07 17.43 -31.06
CA ILE A 87 -4.10 16.05 -30.57
C ILE A 87 -4.81 15.98 -29.21
N SER A 88 -4.58 16.95 -28.31
CA SER A 88 -5.28 17.03 -27.01
C SER A 88 -6.79 17.20 -27.19
N LYS A 89 -7.23 18.03 -28.15
CA LYS A 89 -8.66 18.16 -28.49
C LYS A 89 -9.22 16.84 -29.00
N THR A 90 -8.51 16.14 -29.88
CA THR A 90 -8.94 14.83 -30.39
C THR A 90 -9.10 13.81 -29.26
N PHE A 91 -8.12 13.70 -28.36
CA PHE A 91 -8.20 12.78 -27.22
C PHE A 91 -9.25 13.20 -26.18
N GLY A 92 -9.44 14.50 -25.95
CA GLY A 92 -10.51 15.02 -25.09
C GLY A 92 -11.90 14.72 -25.66
N SER A 93 -12.09 14.93 -26.97
CA SER A 93 -13.34 14.57 -27.66
C SER A 93 -13.57 13.05 -27.65
N LEU A 94 -12.53 12.25 -27.85
CA LEU A 94 -12.61 10.78 -27.74
C LEU A 94 -13.00 10.37 -26.32
N TYR A 95 -12.41 10.99 -25.30
CA TYR A 95 -12.75 10.74 -23.90
C TYR A 95 -14.22 11.04 -23.61
N ILE A 96 -14.71 12.21 -24.04
CA ILE A 96 -16.13 12.59 -23.90
C ILE A 96 -17.03 11.59 -24.63
N ALA A 97 -16.71 11.26 -25.88
CA ALA A 97 -17.50 10.30 -26.66
C ALA A 97 -17.56 8.92 -25.99
N MET A 98 -16.42 8.42 -25.49
CA MET A 98 -16.37 7.16 -24.74
C MET A 98 -17.12 7.23 -23.42
N ASN A 99 -17.09 8.37 -22.71
CA ASN A 99 -17.85 8.54 -21.48
C ASN A 99 -19.37 8.60 -21.73
N CYS A 100 -19.81 9.30 -22.78
CA CYS A 100 -21.21 9.27 -23.22
C CYS A 100 -21.63 7.87 -23.64
N TYR A 101 -20.78 7.15 -24.39
CA TYR A 101 -21.05 5.76 -24.76
C TYR A 101 -21.17 4.87 -23.52
N LEU A 102 -20.25 5.02 -22.55
CA LEU A 102 -20.27 4.31 -21.29
C LEU A 102 -21.56 4.58 -20.50
N ALA A 103 -22.06 5.82 -20.49
CA ALA A 103 -23.32 6.20 -19.85
C ALA A 103 -24.56 5.62 -20.53
N VAL A 104 -24.47 5.28 -21.82
CA VAL A 104 -25.56 4.61 -22.57
C VAL A 104 -25.56 3.12 -22.30
N ILE A 105 -24.38 2.48 -22.28
CA ILE A 105 -24.28 1.02 -22.09
C ILE A 105 -24.29 0.60 -20.62
N SER A 106 -23.92 1.50 -19.72
CA SER A 106 -23.95 1.27 -18.27
C SER A 106 -25.14 2.00 -17.69
N SER A 107 -25.96 1.30 -16.91
CA SER A 107 -26.98 1.91 -16.05
C SER A 107 -26.37 2.60 -14.81
N SER A 108 -25.05 2.57 -14.65
CA SER A 108 -24.34 3.08 -13.47
C SER A 108 -24.07 4.58 -13.55
N ILE A 109 -24.67 5.32 -12.63
CA ILE A 109 -24.36 6.75 -12.43
C ILE A 109 -22.90 6.96 -12.01
N TYR A 110 -22.27 5.98 -11.36
CA TYR A 110 -20.89 6.08 -10.88
C TYR A 110 -19.90 6.22 -12.03
N TYR A 111 -20.07 5.49 -13.13
CA TYR A 111 -19.18 5.60 -14.29
C TYR A 111 -19.28 6.95 -15.00
N LEU A 112 -20.49 7.50 -15.11
CA LEU A 112 -20.70 8.84 -15.64
C LEU A 112 -20.00 9.89 -14.76
N LEU A 113 -20.30 9.89 -13.45
CA LEU A 113 -19.73 10.84 -12.50
C LEU A 113 -18.21 10.72 -12.40
N GLY A 114 -17.67 9.50 -12.38
CA GLY A 114 -16.24 9.24 -12.32
C GLY A 114 -15.50 9.77 -13.54
N GLY A 115 -16.04 9.56 -14.74
CA GLY A 115 -15.40 10.07 -15.95
C GLY A 115 -15.53 11.59 -16.10
N ILE A 116 -16.68 12.19 -15.76
CA ILE A 116 -16.82 13.66 -15.74
C ILE A 116 -15.84 14.28 -14.73
N THR A 117 -15.76 13.72 -13.52
CA THR A 117 -14.84 14.20 -12.48
C THR A 117 -13.39 14.12 -12.95
N THR A 118 -13.00 13.01 -13.57
CA THR A 118 -11.66 12.82 -14.12
C THR A 118 -11.36 13.84 -15.23
N LEU A 119 -12.27 14.00 -16.20
CA LEU A 119 -12.13 14.97 -17.28
C LEU A 119 -11.96 16.39 -16.73
N CYS A 120 -12.89 16.83 -15.88
CA CYS A 120 -12.85 18.16 -15.27
C CYS A 120 -11.53 18.38 -14.52
N THR A 121 -11.13 17.43 -13.66
CA THR A 121 -9.91 17.55 -12.85
C THR A 121 -8.67 17.63 -13.75
N VAL A 122 -8.55 16.78 -14.76
CA VAL A 122 -7.41 16.78 -15.69
C VAL A 122 -7.36 18.06 -16.52
N SER A 123 -8.50 18.56 -17.01
CA SER A 123 -8.55 19.78 -17.82
C SER A 123 -8.18 21.04 -17.03
N ILE A 124 -8.56 21.12 -15.75
CA ILE A 124 -8.24 22.27 -14.89
C ILE A 124 -6.88 22.13 -14.18
N TYR A 125 -6.31 20.92 -14.15
CA TYR A 125 -5.11 20.59 -13.36
C TYR A 125 -3.94 21.52 -13.70
N THR A 126 -3.40 21.44 -14.91
CA THR A 126 -2.20 22.20 -15.29
C THR A 126 -2.41 23.73 -15.24
N PRO A 127 -3.52 24.30 -15.76
CA PRO A 127 -3.68 25.76 -15.76
C PRO A 127 -4.00 26.37 -14.40
N PHE A 128 -4.69 25.66 -13.50
CA PHE A 128 -5.23 26.27 -12.26
C PHE A 128 -4.81 25.58 -10.96
N LEU A 129 -4.67 24.26 -10.94
CA LEU A 129 -4.41 23.50 -9.72
C LEU A 129 -2.91 23.26 -9.49
N LYS A 130 -2.15 23.07 -10.57
CA LYS A 130 -0.70 22.82 -10.53
C LYS A 130 0.10 23.93 -9.83
N PRO A 131 -0.22 25.24 -9.99
CA PRO A 131 0.48 26.30 -9.25
C PRO A 131 0.19 26.32 -7.75
N LYS A 132 -0.84 25.61 -7.28
CA LYS A 132 -1.27 25.63 -5.87
C LYS A 132 -0.60 24.48 -5.10
N PRO A 133 0.17 24.79 -4.03
CA PRO A 133 0.81 23.78 -3.18
C PRO A 133 -0.22 22.80 -2.61
N LEU A 134 0.16 21.52 -2.48
CA LEU A 134 -0.67 20.41 -2.00
C LEU A 134 -1.88 20.07 -2.88
N ILE A 135 -2.60 21.08 -3.40
CA ILE A 135 -3.73 20.92 -4.32
C ILE A 135 -3.26 20.22 -5.59
N LYS A 136 -2.08 20.58 -6.14
CA LYS A 136 -1.43 19.84 -7.22
C LYS A 136 -1.40 18.33 -6.93
N ASN A 137 -0.78 17.94 -5.81
CA ASN A 137 -0.58 16.52 -5.47
C ASN A 137 -1.91 15.81 -5.18
N LEU A 138 -2.83 16.45 -4.45
CA LEU A 138 -4.16 15.90 -4.17
C LEU A 138 -4.98 15.69 -5.45
N SER A 139 -4.90 16.63 -6.40
CA SER A 139 -5.59 16.53 -7.68
C SER A 139 -5.03 15.38 -8.51
N THR A 140 -3.70 15.28 -8.62
CA THR A 140 -3.03 14.14 -9.29
C THR A 140 -3.49 12.81 -8.72
N VAL A 141 -3.51 12.69 -7.39
CA VAL A 141 -3.97 11.47 -6.70
C VAL A 141 -5.44 11.17 -6.98
N LEU A 142 -6.29 12.20 -6.97
CA LEU A 142 -7.72 12.08 -7.18
C LEU A 142 -8.04 11.43 -8.53
N TYR A 143 -7.52 11.99 -9.63
CA TYR A 143 -7.86 11.51 -10.97
C TYR A 143 -7.01 10.32 -11.44
N MET A 144 -5.78 10.14 -10.94
CA MET A 144 -4.92 9.02 -11.36
C MET A 144 -5.25 7.71 -10.64
N CYS A 145 -5.76 7.78 -9.40
CA CYS A 145 -5.82 6.61 -8.54
C CYS A 145 -7.14 6.51 -7.77
N PHE A 146 -7.53 7.55 -7.03
CA PHE A 146 -8.70 7.46 -6.16
C PHE A 146 -9.99 7.21 -6.94
N VAL A 147 -10.34 8.10 -7.88
CA VAL A 147 -11.58 8.02 -8.66
C VAL A 147 -11.64 6.72 -9.48
N PRO A 148 -10.61 6.34 -10.27
CA PRO A 148 -10.63 5.10 -11.04
C PRO A 148 -10.88 3.84 -10.20
N ILE A 149 -10.21 3.72 -9.04
CA ILE A 149 -10.36 2.54 -8.18
C ILE A 149 -11.70 2.56 -7.45
N HIS A 150 -12.06 3.70 -6.87
CA HIS A 150 -13.26 3.83 -6.04
C HIS A 150 -14.53 3.53 -6.85
N ILE A 151 -14.66 4.19 -8.01
CA ILE A 151 -15.83 4.05 -8.88
C ILE A 151 -15.95 2.64 -9.45
N PHE A 152 -14.83 2.02 -9.84
CA PHE A 152 -14.83 0.64 -10.31
C PHE A 152 -15.37 -0.31 -9.25
N ILE A 153 -14.83 -0.23 -8.02
CA ILE A 153 -15.22 -1.13 -6.93
C ILE A 153 -16.66 -0.88 -6.50
N GLU A 154 -17.07 0.38 -6.35
CA GLU A 154 -18.43 0.72 -5.97
C GLU A 154 -19.44 0.19 -7.00
N HIS A 155 -19.13 0.31 -8.30
CA HIS A 155 -19.97 -0.27 -9.35
C HIS A 155 -20.06 -1.80 -9.25
N GLN A 156 -18.94 -2.50 -9.06
CA GLN A 156 -18.96 -3.95 -8.92
C GLN A 156 -19.77 -4.41 -7.70
N LEU A 157 -19.63 -3.70 -6.58
CA LEU A 157 -20.35 -4.03 -5.35
C LEU A 157 -21.86 -3.74 -5.47
N ASP A 158 -22.26 -2.70 -6.20
CA ASP A 158 -23.68 -2.37 -6.46
C ASP A 158 -24.38 -3.47 -7.30
N LYS A 159 -23.64 -4.26 -8.09
CA LYS A 159 -24.19 -5.42 -8.82
C LYS A 159 -24.53 -6.61 -7.92
N VAL A 160 -23.84 -6.76 -6.79
CA VAL A 160 -23.89 -7.98 -5.95
C VAL A 160 -24.44 -7.75 -4.55
N SER A 161 -24.48 -6.51 -4.08
CA SER A 161 -24.88 -6.17 -2.70
C SER A 161 -25.83 -4.99 -2.66
N GLU A 162 -26.93 -5.16 -1.94
CA GLU A 162 -27.93 -4.12 -1.70
C GLU A 162 -27.48 -3.09 -0.63
N ASP A 163 -26.44 -3.39 0.15
CA ASP A 163 -25.92 -2.49 1.20
C ASP A 163 -25.03 -1.39 0.59
N LYS A 164 -25.67 -0.33 0.11
CA LYS A 164 -24.99 0.82 -0.51
C LYS A 164 -23.96 1.47 0.41
N ASN A 165 -24.24 1.57 1.71
CA ASN A 165 -23.31 2.17 2.68
C ASN A 165 -22.09 1.26 2.90
N GLY A 166 -22.32 -0.05 3.03
CA GLY A 166 -21.24 -1.04 3.09
C GLY A 166 -20.37 -1.04 1.84
N ASN A 167 -20.98 -0.90 0.65
CA ASN A 167 -20.28 -0.83 -0.63
C ASN A 167 -19.33 0.37 -0.70
N PHE A 168 -19.81 1.56 -0.32
CA PHE A 168 -18.99 2.77 -0.26
C PHE A 168 -17.79 2.61 0.68
N ILE A 169 -18.00 2.08 1.88
CA ILE A 169 -16.92 1.83 2.86
C ILE A 169 -15.90 0.83 2.30
N LYS A 170 -16.34 -0.24 1.64
CA LYS A 170 -15.46 -1.22 0.99
C LYS A 170 -14.65 -0.60 -0.16
N ALA A 171 -15.27 0.26 -0.96
CA ALA A 171 -14.56 1.00 -2.02
C ALA A 171 -13.50 1.95 -1.46
N LEU A 172 -13.79 2.69 -0.38
CA LEU A 172 -12.80 3.51 0.34
C LEU A 172 -11.65 2.67 0.91
N THR A 173 -11.98 1.49 1.43
CA THR A 173 -11.04 0.54 2.04
C THR A 173 -9.98 0.05 1.06
N VAL A 174 -10.27 0.02 -0.25
CA VAL A 174 -9.27 -0.32 -1.27
C VAL A 174 -8.65 0.93 -1.89
N SER A 175 -9.42 1.96 -2.22
CA SER A 175 -8.92 3.16 -2.93
C SER A 175 -7.99 4.05 -2.09
N LEU A 176 -8.28 4.25 -0.80
CA LEU A 176 -7.53 5.19 0.04
C LEU A 176 -6.05 4.82 0.24
N PRO A 177 -5.68 3.57 0.59
CA PRO A 177 -4.26 3.22 0.77
C PRO A 177 -3.40 3.44 -0.47
N PHE A 178 -3.95 3.14 -1.66
CA PHE A 178 -3.23 3.36 -2.93
C PHE A 178 -3.10 4.83 -3.26
N SER A 179 -4.18 5.58 -3.08
CA SER A 179 -4.20 7.03 -3.27
C SER A 179 -3.17 7.71 -2.37
N PHE A 180 -3.06 7.26 -1.12
CA PHE A 180 -2.08 7.78 -0.17
C PHE A 180 -0.63 7.48 -0.59
N LEU A 181 -0.36 6.29 -1.15
CA LEU A 181 0.95 5.96 -1.70
C LEU A 181 1.32 6.88 -2.89
N VAL A 182 0.36 7.14 -3.78
CA VAL A 182 0.55 8.07 -4.91
C VAL A 182 0.81 9.48 -4.39
N LEU A 183 0.12 9.92 -3.32
CA LEU A 183 0.34 11.23 -2.69
C LEU A 183 1.77 11.38 -2.18
N ILE A 184 2.27 10.37 -1.44
CA ILE A 184 3.65 10.35 -0.96
C ILE A 184 4.61 10.44 -2.14
N ARG A 185 4.39 9.64 -3.19
CA ARG A 185 5.24 9.66 -4.39
C ARG A 185 5.28 11.04 -5.05
N GLU A 186 4.12 11.70 -5.22
CA GLU A 186 4.06 13.01 -5.85
C GLU A 186 4.80 14.08 -5.04
N ILE A 187 4.69 14.06 -3.71
CA ILE A 187 5.43 15.01 -2.86
C ILE A 187 6.94 14.70 -2.87
N LEU A 188 7.33 13.42 -2.95
CA LEU A 188 8.74 13.04 -3.12
C LEU A 188 9.31 13.48 -4.47
N LEU A 189 8.52 13.48 -5.55
CA LEU A 189 8.92 14.05 -6.83
C LEU A 189 9.12 15.56 -6.73
N ASP A 190 8.23 16.26 -6.03
CA ASP A 190 8.41 17.70 -5.77
C ASP A 190 9.70 17.98 -4.96
N ILE A 191 10.12 17.07 -4.06
CA ILE A 191 11.41 17.21 -3.34
C ILE A 191 12.60 17.05 -4.31
N ALA A 192 12.49 16.18 -5.31
CA ALA A 192 13.54 15.99 -6.30
C ALA A 192 13.61 17.17 -7.28
N ASP A 193 12.47 17.77 -7.61
CA ASP A 193 12.32 18.81 -8.63
C ASP A 193 12.36 20.26 -8.06
N ILE A 194 12.75 20.47 -6.79
CA ILE A 194 12.76 21.80 -6.12
C ILE A 194 13.38 22.91 -6.98
N ASN A 195 14.57 22.68 -7.54
CA ASN A 195 15.28 23.69 -8.32
C ASN A 195 14.57 24.03 -9.63
N GLU A 196 13.94 23.03 -10.25
CA GLU A 196 13.22 23.22 -11.52
C GLU A 196 11.88 23.93 -11.29
N ASP A 197 11.15 23.54 -10.23
CA ASP A 197 9.90 24.17 -9.83
C ASP A 197 10.10 25.65 -9.46
N LEU A 198 11.19 25.98 -8.75
CA LEU A 198 11.59 27.36 -8.47
C LEU A 198 11.84 28.15 -9.75
N ALA A 199 12.55 27.58 -10.72
CA ALA A 199 12.84 28.23 -12.00
C ALA A 199 11.58 28.45 -12.86
N ALA A 200 10.54 27.65 -12.62
CA ALA A 200 9.24 27.72 -13.29
C ALA A 200 8.19 28.57 -12.53
N ASN A 201 8.55 29.20 -11.40
CA ASN A 201 7.62 29.90 -10.50
C ASN A 201 6.46 29.02 -9.99
N ILE A 202 6.71 27.72 -9.81
CA ILE A 202 5.76 26.78 -9.25
C ILE A 202 6.04 26.64 -7.76
N VAL A 203 5.03 26.89 -6.92
CA VAL A 203 5.18 26.78 -5.46
C VAL A 203 4.72 25.39 -5.02
N THR A 204 5.66 24.56 -4.57
CA THR A 204 5.39 23.22 -4.01
C THR A 204 5.63 23.17 -2.50
N LEU A 205 5.16 22.10 -1.85
CA LEU A 205 5.33 21.93 -0.41
C LEU A 205 6.81 21.97 0.03
N PRO A 206 7.75 21.30 -0.68
CA PRO A 206 9.18 21.38 -0.37
C PRO A 206 9.80 22.77 -0.56
N ILE A 207 9.21 23.62 -1.41
CA ILE A 207 9.65 25.01 -1.57
C ILE A 207 9.18 25.87 -0.39
N LEU A 208 7.96 25.63 0.12
CA LEU A 208 7.40 26.39 1.24
C LEU A 208 8.02 26.06 2.59
N LEU A 209 8.32 24.77 2.83
CA LEU A 209 8.72 24.26 4.14
C LEU A 209 10.16 23.77 4.17
N GLU A 210 10.88 23.84 3.05
CA GLU A 210 12.14 23.14 2.85
C GLU A 210 11.98 21.61 2.81
N LYS A 211 13.03 20.94 2.33
CA LYS A 211 13.07 19.49 2.17
C LYS A 211 12.88 18.74 3.49
N THR A 212 13.63 19.11 4.52
CA THR A 212 13.68 18.37 5.79
C THR A 212 12.33 18.41 6.51
N GLU A 213 11.69 19.57 6.61
CA GLU A 213 10.38 19.67 7.27
C GLU A 213 9.29 19.00 6.46
N THR A 214 9.35 19.06 5.12
CA THR A 214 8.42 18.31 4.29
C THR A 214 8.52 16.80 4.55
N GLN A 215 9.74 16.26 4.69
CA GLN A 215 9.93 14.86 5.07
C GLN A 215 9.36 14.54 6.46
N ILE A 216 9.57 15.42 7.44
CA ILE A 216 9.03 15.26 8.80
C ILE A 216 7.50 15.23 8.79
N ILE A 217 6.87 16.19 8.11
CA ILE A 217 5.41 16.28 7.99
C ILE A 217 4.85 15.04 7.29
N LEU A 218 5.47 14.60 6.19
CA LEU A 218 5.07 13.38 5.50
C LEU A 218 5.13 12.15 6.42
N LYS A 219 6.21 11.97 7.20
CA LYS A 219 6.33 10.86 8.16
C LYS A 219 5.22 10.91 9.22
N ARG A 220 4.88 12.10 9.71
CA ARG A 220 3.75 12.29 10.64
C ARG A 220 2.43 11.92 9.98
N CYS A 221 2.16 12.40 8.77
CA CYS A 221 0.97 12.05 8.00
C CYS A 221 0.83 10.53 7.79
N ILE A 222 1.94 9.84 7.46
CA ILE A 222 1.93 8.37 7.31
C ILE A 222 1.64 7.67 8.63
N THR A 223 2.25 8.14 9.72
CA THR A 223 2.03 7.58 11.06
C THR A 223 0.57 7.73 11.48
N VAL A 224 -0.01 8.91 11.27
CA VAL A 224 -1.43 9.18 11.52
C VAL A 224 -2.30 8.28 10.65
N PHE A 225 -2.06 8.24 9.33
CA PHE A 225 -2.79 7.38 8.39
C PHE A 225 -2.75 5.91 8.82
N TRP A 226 -1.59 5.43 9.26
CA TRP A 226 -1.43 4.06 9.75
C TRP A 226 -2.33 3.81 10.95
N VAL A 227 -2.24 4.62 12.02
CA VAL A 227 -3.03 4.42 13.25
C VAL A 227 -4.53 4.59 12.99
N THR A 228 -4.94 5.64 12.29
CA THR A 228 -6.37 5.88 11.97
C THR A 228 -6.91 4.81 11.04
N GLY A 229 -6.13 4.38 10.05
CA GLY A 229 -6.49 3.31 9.13
C GLY A 229 -6.71 1.98 9.84
N LEU A 230 -5.88 1.65 10.83
CA LEU A 230 -6.13 0.48 11.70
C LEU A 230 -7.39 0.68 12.55
N TYR A 231 -7.57 1.85 13.15
CA TYR A 231 -8.69 2.13 14.04
C TYR A 231 -10.03 1.98 13.34
N PHE A 232 -10.20 2.59 12.16
CA PHE A 232 -11.45 2.59 11.40
C PHE A 232 -11.83 1.21 10.90
N ARG A 233 -10.86 0.41 10.42
CA ARG A 233 -11.17 -0.93 9.93
C ARG A 233 -11.63 -1.87 11.04
N VAL A 234 -11.12 -1.69 12.25
CA VAL A 234 -11.53 -2.51 13.43
C VAL A 234 -12.96 -2.18 13.85
N VAL A 235 -13.43 -0.96 13.60
CA VAL A 235 -14.79 -0.53 13.98
C VAL A 235 -15.85 -1.05 13.00
N SER A 236 -15.54 -1.26 11.73
CA SER A 236 -16.54 -1.58 10.68
C SER A 236 -17.03 -3.04 10.65
N SER A 237 -16.83 -3.84 11.70
CA SER A 237 -17.32 -5.22 11.89
C SER A 237 -16.93 -6.29 10.84
N GLN A 238 -16.33 -5.93 9.70
CA GLN A 238 -15.81 -6.84 8.67
C GLN A 238 -14.28 -6.68 8.52
N LEU A 239 -13.54 -6.90 9.61
CA LEU A 239 -12.09 -6.78 9.59
C LEU A 239 -11.44 -8.05 9.04
N TYR A 240 -10.99 -7.99 7.80
CA TYR A 240 -10.07 -9.00 7.28
C TYR A 240 -8.65 -8.67 7.78
N PRO A 241 -7.94 -9.57 8.48
CA PRO A 241 -6.53 -9.38 8.88
C PRO A 241 -5.65 -8.93 7.73
N CYS A 242 -6.01 -9.40 6.54
CA CYS A 242 -5.40 -8.93 5.33
C CYS A 242 -5.49 -7.40 5.22
N GLN A 243 -6.66 -6.80 5.22
CA GLN A 243 -6.79 -5.32 5.09
C GLN A 243 -5.86 -4.51 6.00
N VAL A 244 -5.64 -4.99 7.23
CA VAL A 244 -4.70 -4.42 8.20
C VAL A 244 -3.24 -4.57 7.78
N GLY A 245 -2.85 -5.76 7.28
CA GLY A 245 -1.52 -5.98 6.74
C GLY A 245 -1.19 -5.07 5.56
N LEU A 246 -2.16 -4.76 4.70
CA LEU A 246 -1.97 -3.85 3.57
C LEU A 246 -1.73 -2.40 3.95
N ILE A 247 -2.55 -1.83 4.83
CA ILE A 247 -2.28 -0.48 5.36
C ILE A 247 -0.88 -0.46 5.99
N SER A 248 -0.55 -1.49 6.75
CA SER A 248 0.71 -1.55 7.49
C SER A 248 1.91 -1.67 6.57
N ALA A 249 1.82 -2.47 5.51
CA ALA A 249 2.85 -2.60 4.48
C ALA A 249 3.05 -1.29 3.71
N ILE A 250 1.96 -0.63 3.27
CA ILE A 250 2.03 0.66 2.56
C ILE A 250 2.62 1.75 3.46
N SER A 251 2.23 1.79 4.73
CA SER A 251 2.72 2.80 5.68
C SER A 251 4.19 2.59 6.00
N ALA A 252 4.60 1.34 6.25
CA ALA A 252 6.01 0.99 6.46
C ALA A 252 6.86 1.36 5.23
N TYR A 253 6.36 1.07 4.03
CA TYR A 253 7.02 1.45 2.79
C TYR A 253 7.15 2.98 2.67
N GLY A 254 6.06 3.72 2.91
CA GLY A 254 6.05 5.17 2.80
C GLY A 254 7.12 5.79 3.71
N LEU A 255 7.20 5.32 4.96
CA LEU A 255 8.23 5.76 5.90
C LEU A 255 9.65 5.45 5.41
N HIS A 256 9.88 4.22 4.92
CA HIS A 256 11.17 3.84 4.36
C HIS A 256 11.57 4.70 3.16
N ARG A 257 10.64 4.93 2.23
CA ARG A 257 10.89 5.68 1.00
C ARG A 257 11.25 7.13 1.24
N ILE A 258 10.71 7.76 2.29
CA ILE A 258 11.05 9.15 2.63
C ILE A 258 12.52 9.27 3.05
N ASP A 259 13.10 8.24 3.67
CA ASP A 259 14.50 8.25 4.12
C ASP A 259 15.49 7.93 3.00
N CYS A 260 15.13 6.99 2.12
CA CYS A 260 15.95 6.61 0.99
C CYS A 260 15.46 7.32 -0.28
N ILE A 261 15.48 8.67 -0.35
CA ILE A 261 15.05 9.43 -1.55
C ILE A 261 15.90 9.01 -2.77
N CYS A 262 15.52 7.90 -3.38
CA CYS A 262 16.12 7.25 -4.52
C CYS A 262 14.94 6.72 -5.34
N GLU A 263 15.00 6.88 -6.66
CA GLU A 263 14.00 6.34 -7.58
C GLU A 263 14.10 4.81 -7.69
N GLU A 264 13.86 4.08 -6.61
CA GLU A 264 13.92 2.62 -6.61
C GLU A 264 12.64 2.02 -7.21
N ARG A 265 12.60 1.93 -8.54
CA ARG A 265 11.47 1.36 -9.30
C ARG A 265 11.17 -0.10 -8.91
N GLU A 266 12.20 -0.89 -8.63
CA GLU A 266 12.10 -2.31 -8.26
C GLU A 266 11.32 -2.52 -6.96
N PHE A 267 11.52 -1.64 -5.98
CA PHE A 267 10.86 -1.75 -4.69
C PHE A 267 9.38 -1.35 -4.75
N MET A 268 9.04 -0.37 -5.58
CA MET A 268 7.65 -0.04 -5.90
C MET A 268 6.94 -1.21 -6.58
N ILE A 269 7.60 -1.92 -7.50
CA ILE A 269 7.07 -3.17 -8.10
C ILE A 269 6.75 -4.18 -7.00
N GLY A 270 7.56 -4.27 -5.95
CA GLY A 270 7.28 -5.11 -4.78
C GLY A 270 5.97 -4.77 -4.04
N ILE A 271 5.69 -3.50 -3.74
CA ILE A 271 4.38 -3.15 -3.15
C ILE A 271 3.24 -3.40 -4.14
N LEU A 272 3.47 -3.16 -5.43
CA LEU A 272 2.45 -3.39 -6.44
C LEU A 272 2.11 -4.88 -6.54
N TRP A 273 3.10 -5.77 -6.41
CA TRP A 273 2.88 -7.21 -6.21
C TRP A 273 2.11 -7.50 -4.92
N PHE A 274 2.44 -6.79 -3.84
CA PHE A 274 1.70 -6.93 -2.59
C PHE A 274 0.23 -6.50 -2.75
N TYR A 275 -0.05 -5.35 -3.38
CA TYR A 275 -1.39 -4.90 -3.73
C TYR A 275 -2.15 -5.95 -4.53
N TRP A 276 -1.50 -6.46 -5.57
CA TRP A 276 -2.06 -7.47 -6.46
C TRP A 276 -2.51 -8.70 -5.71
N LEU A 277 -1.55 -9.28 -5.02
CA LEU A 277 -1.71 -10.50 -4.26
C LEU A 277 -2.78 -10.36 -3.19
N TRP A 278 -2.84 -9.18 -2.59
CA TRP A 278 -3.73 -8.95 -1.48
C TRP A 278 -5.16 -8.71 -1.89
N ASN A 279 -5.41 -7.96 -2.96
CA ASN A 279 -6.78 -7.83 -3.49
C ASN A 279 -7.33 -9.18 -3.93
N PHE A 280 -6.48 -10.02 -4.52
CA PHE A 280 -6.87 -11.39 -4.82
C PHE A 280 -7.33 -12.15 -3.56
N ILE A 281 -6.65 -11.97 -2.42
CA ILE A 281 -6.97 -12.67 -1.17
C ILE A 281 -8.18 -12.07 -0.44
N LEU A 282 -8.45 -10.76 -0.61
CA LEU A 282 -9.47 -10.02 0.16
C LEU A 282 -10.92 -10.48 -0.09
N TYR A 283 -11.20 -11.10 -1.22
CA TYR A 283 -12.56 -11.45 -1.64
C TYR A 283 -12.76 -12.96 -1.83
N ILE A 284 -11.80 -13.76 -1.36
CA ILE A 284 -11.94 -15.21 -1.33
C ILE A 284 -12.56 -15.60 0.01
N ASP A 285 -13.80 -16.09 -0.03
CA ASP A 285 -14.54 -16.51 1.17
C ASP A 285 -13.80 -17.59 1.97
N ASN A 286 -13.04 -18.45 1.29
CA ASN A 286 -12.23 -19.51 1.90
C ASN A 286 -10.78 -19.47 1.39
N ILE A 287 -9.90 -18.79 2.13
CA ILE A 287 -8.47 -18.76 1.80
C ILE A 287 -7.87 -20.16 1.98
N THR A 288 -7.52 -20.78 0.87
CA THR A 288 -6.85 -22.07 0.81
C THR A 288 -5.35 -21.93 1.03
N ILE A 289 -4.68 -23.07 1.25
CA ILE A 289 -3.21 -23.15 1.29
C ILE A 289 -2.60 -22.61 -0.01
N LEU A 290 -3.25 -22.84 -1.16
CA LEU A 290 -2.75 -22.35 -2.45
C LEU A 290 -2.69 -20.81 -2.46
N HIS A 291 -3.75 -20.14 -2.02
CA HIS A 291 -3.78 -18.68 -1.92
C HIS A 291 -2.70 -18.15 -0.97
N ALA A 292 -2.48 -18.85 0.15
CA ALA A 292 -1.42 -18.53 1.08
C ALA A 292 -0.01 -18.70 0.48
N LEU A 293 0.21 -19.74 -0.32
CA LEU A 293 1.48 -19.97 -1.02
C LEU A 293 1.75 -18.91 -2.07
N ILE A 294 0.76 -18.52 -2.86
CA ILE A 294 0.87 -17.37 -3.79
C ILE A 294 1.21 -16.11 -2.97
N GLY A 295 0.56 -15.95 -1.80
CA GLY A 295 0.83 -14.94 -0.79
C GLY A 295 2.31 -14.82 -0.42
N LEU A 296 2.87 -15.95 -0.03
CA LEU A 296 4.26 -16.09 0.35
C LEU A 296 5.21 -15.88 -0.82
N CYS A 297 4.86 -16.33 -2.03
CA CYS A 297 5.65 -16.10 -3.23
C CYS A 297 5.75 -14.60 -3.56
N GLY A 298 4.66 -13.84 -3.44
CA GLY A 298 4.68 -12.39 -3.64
C GLY A 298 5.57 -11.68 -2.61
N ILE A 299 5.46 -12.03 -1.33
CA ILE A 299 6.34 -11.51 -0.27
C ILE A 299 7.80 -11.91 -0.53
N GLY A 300 8.03 -13.16 -0.94
CA GLY A 300 9.33 -13.67 -1.34
C GLY A 300 9.92 -12.87 -2.50
N ALA A 301 9.15 -12.56 -3.54
CA ALA A 301 9.61 -11.75 -4.66
C ALA A 301 10.07 -10.35 -4.22
N ILE A 302 9.39 -9.73 -3.25
CA ILE A 302 9.81 -8.43 -2.66
C ILE A 302 11.18 -8.55 -2.01
N ILE A 303 11.39 -9.63 -1.24
CA ILE A 303 12.64 -9.86 -0.50
C ILE A 303 13.77 -10.29 -1.42
N PHE A 304 13.48 -11.14 -2.42
CA PHE A 304 14.44 -11.79 -3.30
C PHE A 304 14.78 -10.98 -4.55
N ASN A 305 13.95 -10.00 -4.96
CA ASN A 305 14.38 -8.91 -5.86
C ASN A 305 15.39 -7.96 -5.19
N LYS A 306 16.13 -8.49 -4.20
CA LYS A 306 17.35 -7.95 -3.61
C LYS A 306 18.32 -7.65 -4.73
N ASN A 307 18.36 -6.40 -5.16
CA ASN A 307 19.50 -5.90 -5.89
C ASN A 307 20.43 -5.21 -4.86
N PRO A 308 21.48 -5.88 -4.35
CA PRO A 308 22.42 -5.28 -3.40
C PRO A 308 23.17 -4.06 -3.98
N SER A 309 23.05 -3.80 -5.29
CA SER A 309 23.53 -2.56 -5.91
C SER A 309 22.61 -1.34 -5.64
N ILE A 310 21.37 -1.55 -5.19
CA ILE A 310 20.32 -0.51 -5.15
C ILE A 310 20.27 0.27 -3.84
N ASN A 311 20.64 -0.31 -2.70
CA ASN A 311 20.53 0.37 -1.40
C ASN A 311 21.86 0.45 -0.64
N GLN A 312 22.87 1.05 -1.30
CA GLN A 312 24.19 1.28 -0.69
C GLN A 312 24.14 2.24 0.51
N LEU A 313 23.12 3.11 0.58
CA LEU A 313 23.05 4.20 1.53
C LEU A 313 22.64 3.76 2.95
N ASN A 314 21.83 2.71 3.12
CA ASN A 314 21.42 2.28 4.47
C ASN A 314 21.00 0.79 4.60
N PRO A 315 21.95 -0.16 4.46
CA PRO A 315 21.65 -1.61 4.47
C PRO A 315 21.03 -2.11 5.78
N LYS A 316 21.28 -1.41 6.90
CA LYS A 316 20.71 -1.74 8.21
C LYS A 316 19.21 -1.46 8.27
N ILE A 317 18.74 -0.34 7.72
CA ILE A 317 17.32 0.01 7.70
C ILE A 317 16.56 -0.94 6.78
N TRP A 318 17.13 -1.25 5.60
CA TRP A 318 16.54 -2.19 4.65
C TRP A 318 16.30 -3.58 5.25
N ASN A 319 17.30 -4.17 5.92
CA ASN A 319 17.16 -5.48 6.55
C ASN A 319 16.05 -5.49 7.61
N VAL A 320 15.95 -4.42 8.39
CA VAL A 320 14.87 -4.29 9.38
C VAL A 320 13.52 -4.16 8.67
N PHE A 321 13.42 -3.32 7.64
CA PHE A 321 12.20 -3.17 6.85
C PHE A 321 11.73 -4.52 6.28
N CYS A 322 12.59 -5.26 5.58
CA CYS A 322 12.24 -6.56 4.99
C CYS A 322 11.76 -7.55 6.04
N ARG A 323 12.46 -7.64 7.17
CA ARG A 323 12.07 -8.50 8.30
C ARG A 323 10.69 -8.13 8.85
N LYS A 324 10.45 -6.83 9.05
CA LYS A 324 9.18 -6.34 9.59
C LYS A 324 8.04 -6.49 8.59
N LEU A 325 8.30 -6.34 7.29
CA LEU A 325 7.34 -6.61 6.22
C LEU A 325 6.93 -8.08 6.21
N VAL A 326 7.88 -9.02 6.31
CA VAL A 326 7.58 -10.45 6.46
C VAL A 326 6.72 -10.69 7.70
N HIS A 327 7.11 -10.12 8.84
CA HIS A 327 6.40 -10.29 10.10
C HIS A 327 4.92 -9.86 9.95
N MET A 328 4.67 -8.65 9.43
CA MET A 328 3.31 -8.14 9.22
C MET A 328 2.54 -8.97 8.20
N CYS A 329 3.09 -9.14 7.00
CA CYS A 329 2.35 -9.68 5.87
C CYS A 329 2.07 -11.18 6.02
N VAL A 330 3.08 -11.97 6.42
CA VAL A 330 2.89 -13.40 6.65
C VAL A 330 2.01 -13.63 7.88
N GLY A 331 2.16 -12.82 8.92
CA GLY A 331 1.34 -12.89 10.12
C GLY A 331 -0.14 -12.66 9.81
N CYS A 332 -0.47 -11.57 9.12
CA CYS A 332 -1.83 -11.27 8.70
C CYS A 332 -2.40 -12.33 7.77
N LEU A 333 -1.60 -12.84 6.82
CA LEU A 333 -2.03 -13.92 5.92
C LEU A 333 -2.32 -15.22 6.68
N ALA A 334 -1.44 -15.59 7.62
CA ALA A 334 -1.63 -16.77 8.46
C ALA A 334 -2.89 -16.64 9.31
N LEU A 335 -3.14 -15.45 9.87
CA LEU A 335 -4.38 -15.20 10.59
C LEU A 335 -5.59 -15.38 9.69
N THR A 336 -5.57 -15.10 8.38
CA THR A 336 -6.78 -15.28 7.55
C THR A 336 -7.05 -16.74 7.14
N ILE A 337 -6.18 -17.69 7.48
CA ILE A 337 -6.35 -19.12 7.16
C ILE A 337 -7.00 -19.84 8.34
N ASN A 338 -7.67 -20.97 8.07
CA ASN A 338 -8.20 -21.83 9.12
C ASN A 338 -7.12 -22.18 10.20
N PRO A 339 -7.43 -22.05 11.51
CA PRO A 339 -6.46 -22.26 12.58
C PRO A 339 -5.74 -23.62 12.54
N MET A 340 -6.46 -24.71 12.24
CA MET A 340 -5.86 -26.05 12.14
C MET A 340 -4.87 -26.15 10.99
N THR A 341 -5.22 -25.58 9.84
CA THR A 341 -4.32 -25.53 8.68
C THR A 341 -3.05 -24.76 9.02
N VAL A 342 -3.15 -23.63 9.72
CA VAL A 342 -1.97 -22.86 10.17
C VAL A 342 -1.10 -23.68 11.12
N ALA A 343 -1.69 -24.39 12.08
CA ALA A 343 -0.93 -25.26 12.99
C ALA A 343 -0.14 -26.33 12.23
N TYR A 344 -0.76 -27.00 11.26
CA TYR A 344 -0.07 -27.98 10.39
C TYR A 344 1.04 -27.35 9.55
N ILE A 345 0.82 -26.15 9.00
CA ILE A 345 1.85 -25.40 8.25
C ILE A 345 3.04 -25.11 9.17
N VAL A 346 2.80 -24.58 10.38
CA VAL A 346 3.87 -24.23 11.31
C VAL A 346 4.69 -25.47 11.72
N ILE A 347 4.03 -26.59 12.04
CA ILE A 347 4.70 -27.85 12.38
C ILE A 347 5.53 -28.37 11.20
N SER A 348 4.95 -28.38 10.00
CA SER A 348 5.62 -28.81 8.78
C SER A 348 6.84 -27.94 8.49
N VAL A 349 6.69 -26.61 8.44
CA VAL A 349 7.79 -25.67 8.19
C VAL A 349 8.90 -25.85 9.22
N LYS A 350 8.57 -25.93 10.52
CA LYS A 350 9.57 -26.15 11.58
C LYS A 350 10.33 -27.46 11.37
N THR A 351 9.64 -28.53 11.00
CA THR A 351 10.22 -29.85 10.79
C THR A 351 11.12 -29.86 9.55
N THR A 352 10.63 -29.34 8.42
CA THR A 352 11.38 -29.17 7.17
C THR A 352 12.64 -28.34 7.37
N LEU A 353 12.54 -27.18 8.02
CA LEU A 353 13.71 -26.33 8.30
C LEU A 353 14.72 -27.02 9.21
N ARG A 354 14.28 -27.84 10.16
CA ARG A 354 15.19 -28.55 11.07
C ARG A 354 15.89 -29.73 10.40
N ILE A 355 15.18 -30.48 9.57
CA ILE A 355 15.68 -31.74 8.97
C ILE A 355 16.38 -31.46 7.64
N LEU A 356 15.69 -30.78 6.72
CA LEU A 356 16.15 -30.64 5.34
C LEU A 356 17.00 -29.39 5.13
N LEU A 357 16.71 -28.30 5.86
CA LEU A 357 17.31 -26.99 5.62
C LEU A 357 17.88 -26.31 6.90
N PRO A 358 18.67 -27.01 7.75
CA PRO A 358 19.08 -26.51 9.07
C PRO A 358 19.97 -25.26 9.03
N ARG A 359 20.61 -25.01 7.89
CA ARG A 359 21.50 -23.88 7.64
C ARG A 359 20.87 -22.78 6.78
N LEU A 360 19.59 -22.91 6.39
CA LEU A 360 18.92 -21.90 5.58
C LEU A 360 18.95 -20.54 6.31
N SER A 361 19.39 -19.52 5.60
CA SER A 361 19.28 -18.13 6.00
C SER A 361 18.64 -17.34 4.87
N LEU A 362 17.68 -16.49 5.22
CA LEU A 362 16.91 -15.69 4.29
C LEU A 362 17.29 -14.19 4.35
N GLY A 363 18.19 -13.79 5.26
CA GLY A 363 18.58 -12.40 5.46
C GLY A 363 17.53 -11.55 6.19
N ILE A 364 16.50 -12.19 6.75
CA ILE A 364 15.46 -11.57 7.59
C ILE A 364 15.66 -11.87 9.08
N GLU A 365 16.74 -12.59 9.43
CA GLU A 365 17.08 -12.91 10.80
C GLU A 365 17.55 -11.66 11.57
N LYS A 366 17.41 -11.68 12.90
CA LYS A 366 17.85 -10.57 13.78
C LYS A 366 19.36 -10.40 13.77
N LYS A 367 20.10 -11.51 13.66
CA LYS A 367 21.57 -11.54 13.67
C LYS A 367 22.06 -12.08 12.34
N ALA A 368 23.01 -11.38 11.72
CA ALA A 368 23.64 -11.87 10.50
C ALA A 368 24.34 -13.22 10.76
N GLY A 369 24.19 -14.16 9.84
CA GLY A 369 24.81 -15.49 9.93
C GLY A 369 24.09 -16.51 10.83
N THR A 370 22.99 -16.13 11.51
CA THR A 370 22.15 -17.13 12.20
C THR A 370 21.21 -17.80 11.20
N SER A 371 21.02 -19.11 11.32
CA SER A 371 20.01 -19.81 10.51
C SER A 371 18.60 -19.44 10.94
N LEU A 372 17.65 -19.49 10.00
CA LEU A 372 16.27 -19.06 10.19
C LEU A 372 15.59 -19.78 11.37
N ILE A 373 15.81 -21.09 11.51
CA ILE A 373 15.24 -21.89 12.60
C ILE A 373 15.85 -21.57 13.97
N ASN A 374 17.05 -20.96 14.00
CA ASN A 374 17.76 -20.61 15.21
C ASN A 374 17.48 -19.18 15.70
N ASP A 375 16.98 -18.31 14.82
CA ASP A 375 16.59 -16.95 15.19
C ASP A 375 15.52 -16.93 16.28
N THR A 376 15.80 -16.21 17.38
CA THR A 376 14.89 -16.14 18.54
C THR A 376 13.56 -15.49 18.18
N GLY A 377 13.56 -14.47 17.32
CA GLY A 377 12.34 -13.81 16.88
C GLY A 377 11.43 -14.74 16.08
N VAL A 378 12.00 -15.48 15.12
CA VAL A 378 11.27 -16.46 14.30
C VAL A 378 10.73 -17.61 15.16
N LYS A 379 11.52 -18.11 16.13
CA LYS A 379 11.07 -19.17 17.06
C LYS A 379 9.80 -18.76 17.81
N TYR A 380 9.80 -17.59 18.45
CA TYR A 380 8.65 -17.12 19.22
C TYR A 380 7.47 -16.73 18.34
N TRP A 381 7.73 -16.25 17.12
CA TRP A 381 6.70 -16.00 16.11
C TRP A 381 5.95 -17.29 15.72
N LEU A 382 6.69 -18.36 15.39
CA LEU A 382 6.10 -19.68 15.08
C LEU A 382 5.40 -20.29 16.30
N LEU A 383 5.98 -20.15 17.50
CA LEU A 383 5.37 -20.66 18.73
C LEU A 383 4.04 -19.96 19.03
N PHE A 384 4.00 -18.62 18.92
CA PHE A 384 2.77 -17.86 19.11
C PHE A 384 1.70 -18.31 18.11
N LEU A 385 2.02 -18.38 16.82
CA LEU A 385 1.08 -18.86 15.80
C LEU A 385 0.54 -20.26 16.12
N LEU A 386 1.41 -21.19 16.51
CA LEU A 386 1.00 -22.55 16.84
C LEU A 386 0.02 -22.57 18.03
N ILE A 387 0.37 -21.90 19.14
CA ILE A 387 -0.48 -21.88 20.34
C ILE A 387 -1.78 -21.14 20.05
N TRP A 388 -1.70 -19.98 19.40
CA TRP A 388 -2.86 -19.18 19.02
C TRP A 388 -3.82 -19.97 18.14
N SER A 389 -3.30 -20.72 17.15
CA SER A 389 -4.09 -21.63 16.34
C SER A 389 -4.77 -22.71 17.16
N ILE A 390 -4.04 -23.42 18.02
CA ILE A 390 -4.58 -24.52 18.86
C ILE A 390 -5.71 -24.02 19.78
N VAL A 391 -5.51 -22.87 20.44
CA VAL A 391 -6.49 -22.29 21.37
C VAL A 391 -7.81 -21.92 20.69
N ASN A 392 -7.80 -21.71 19.37
CA ASN A 392 -8.98 -21.26 18.62
C ASN A 392 -9.49 -22.30 17.60
N VAL A 393 -9.06 -23.57 17.68
CA VAL A 393 -9.54 -24.67 16.81
C VAL A 393 -11.05 -24.90 16.94
N ASN A 394 -11.61 -24.71 18.13
CA ASN A 394 -13.00 -25.02 18.45
C ASN A 394 -13.98 -23.83 18.27
N GLY A 395 -13.54 -22.68 17.76
CA GLY A 395 -14.38 -21.48 17.57
C GLY A 395 -15.38 -21.59 16.40
N LYS A 396 -16.12 -22.70 16.31
CA LYS A 396 -16.90 -23.13 15.13
C LYS A 396 -18.21 -22.38 14.85
N GLU A 397 -18.56 -21.30 15.52
CA GLU A 397 -19.79 -20.54 15.16
C GLU A 397 -19.47 -19.43 14.15
N GLU A 398 -20.01 -19.62 12.94
CA GLU A 398 -19.67 -18.95 11.67
C GLU A 398 -19.94 -17.44 11.63
N SER A 399 -20.60 -16.83 12.63
CA SER A 399 -20.91 -15.39 12.65
C SER A 399 -20.09 -14.56 13.64
N THR A 400 -19.34 -15.17 14.56
CA THR A 400 -18.52 -14.49 15.58
C THR A 400 -16.99 -14.62 15.36
N ASN A 401 -16.57 -15.20 14.23
CA ASN A 401 -15.19 -15.60 13.96
C ASN A 401 -14.17 -14.44 13.80
N TRP A 402 -14.63 -13.21 13.57
CA TRP A 402 -13.74 -12.04 13.42
C TRP A 402 -12.97 -11.69 14.70
N ASP A 403 -13.49 -12.08 15.85
CA ASP A 403 -12.90 -11.78 17.15
C ASP A 403 -11.60 -12.58 17.39
N PHE A 404 -11.49 -13.79 16.84
CA PHE A 404 -10.26 -14.59 16.83
C PHE A 404 -9.13 -13.88 16.08
N TYR A 405 -9.45 -13.39 14.90
CA TYR A 405 -8.48 -12.76 14.00
C TYR A 405 -7.98 -11.42 14.55
N ASN A 406 -8.90 -10.58 15.03
CA ASN A 406 -8.61 -9.23 15.46
C ASN A 406 -7.70 -9.17 16.68
N LYS A 407 -7.88 -10.11 17.62
CA LYS A 407 -7.10 -10.18 18.86
C LYS A 407 -5.66 -10.65 18.66
N GLY A 408 -5.36 -11.34 17.56
CA GLY A 408 -4.01 -11.78 17.21
C GLY A 408 -3.19 -10.73 16.45
N LEU A 409 -3.84 -9.84 15.72
CA LEU A 409 -3.20 -8.79 14.90
C LEU A 409 -2.15 -7.92 15.60
N PRO A 410 -2.34 -7.48 16.88
CA PRO A 410 -1.37 -6.65 17.57
C PRO A 410 0.04 -7.26 17.61
N PHE A 411 0.15 -8.59 17.66
CA PHE A 411 1.43 -9.30 17.62
C PHE A 411 2.20 -9.02 16.34
N PHE A 412 1.50 -9.07 15.20
CA PHE A 412 2.08 -8.97 13.88
C PHE A 412 2.25 -7.53 13.39
N ILE A 413 1.54 -6.56 13.98
CA ILE A 413 1.54 -5.17 13.50
C ILE A 413 2.29 -4.23 14.44
N SER A 414 2.13 -4.38 15.76
CA SER A 414 2.53 -3.30 16.69
C SER A 414 4.04 -3.16 16.82
N ASP A 415 4.76 -4.27 17.01
CA ASP A 415 6.23 -4.25 17.04
C ASP A 415 6.83 -3.81 15.69
N PRO A 416 6.38 -4.33 14.53
CA PRO A 416 6.79 -3.79 13.23
C PRO A 416 6.56 -2.29 13.07
N ALA A 417 5.40 -1.77 13.47
CA ALA A 417 5.09 -0.35 13.38
C ALA A 417 6.03 0.50 14.23
N GLY A 418 6.24 0.12 15.49
CA GLY A 418 7.20 0.79 16.36
C GLY A 418 8.64 0.75 15.85
N ALA A 419 9.05 -0.40 15.32
CA ALA A 419 10.36 -0.60 14.75
C ALA A 419 10.61 0.26 13.51
N MET A 420 9.59 0.45 12.66
CA MET A 420 9.66 1.31 11.48
C MET A 420 9.72 2.77 11.88
N VAL A 421 8.73 3.27 12.63
CA VAL A 421 8.68 4.67 13.07
C VAL A 421 9.92 5.05 13.87
N GLY A 422 10.35 4.22 14.83
CA GLY A 422 11.52 4.50 15.64
C GLY A 422 12.85 4.54 14.87
N ARG A 423 12.94 3.83 13.73
CA ARG A 423 14.18 3.82 12.90
C ARG A 423 14.18 4.87 11.81
N THR A 424 13.01 5.29 11.34
CA THR A 424 12.87 6.34 10.34
C THR A 424 12.69 7.74 10.96
N THR A 425 12.56 7.84 12.28
CA THR A 425 12.61 9.14 12.98
C THR A 425 14.03 9.73 12.88
N ILE A 426 14.12 11.01 12.51
CA ILE A 426 15.40 11.74 12.39
C ILE A 426 16.11 11.75 13.74
N ILE A 427 17.43 11.57 13.74
CA ILE A 427 18.25 11.42 14.97
C ILE A 427 18.06 12.59 15.93
N GLY A 428 18.00 13.84 15.42
CA GLY A 428 17.81 15.04 16.24
C GLY A 428 16.49 15.06 17.02
N ASP A 429 15.45 14.43 16.49
CA ASP A 429 14.14 14.33 17.14
C ASP A 429 13.98 13.04 17.96
N LYS A 430 14.91 12.09 17.82
CA LYS A 430 14.77 10.75 18.38
C LYS A 430 15.11 10.76 19.87
N ILE A 431 14.09 10.55 20.70
CA ILE A 431 14.27 10.45 22.15
C ILE A 431 14.46 8.98 22.49
N MET A 432 15.67 8.61 22.94
CA MET A 432 15.97 7.23 23.32
C MET A 432 15.44 6.94 24.73
N LEU A 433 14.69 5.84 24.88
CA LEU A 433 14.18 5.39 26.17
C LEU A 433 15.04 4.29 26.77
N TRP A 434 15.34 3.27 25.97
CA TRP A 434 16.02 2.06 26.45
C TRP A 434 16.76 1.37 25.32
N LYS A 435 18.09 1.24 25.44
CA LYS A 435 18.96 0.65 24.40
C LYS A 435 18.69 1.30 23.03
N GLU A 436 18.23 0.53 22.05
CA GLU A 436 17.92 0.98 20.68
C GLU A 436 16.44 1.40 20.49
N LYS A 437 15.65 1.47 21.57
CA LYS A 437 14.22 1.81 21.55
C LYS A 437 14.00 3.29 21.80
N SER A 438 13.21 3.92 20.92
CA SER A 438 12.86 5.35 20.98
C SER A 438 11.43 5.57 21.47
N VAL A 439 11.16 6.72 22.10
CA VAL A 439 9.81 7.18 22.47
C VAL A 439 8.84 7.05 21.30
N GLN A 440 9.19 7.54 20.11
CA GLN A 440 8.32 7.53 18.94
C GLN A 440 7.91 6.11 18.53
N GLY A 441 8.89 5.20 18.53
CA GLY A 441 8.69 3.78 18.29
C GLY A 441 7.75 3.14 19.32
N THR A 442 8.03 3.33 20.62
CA THR A 442 7.20 2.75 21.69
C THR A 442 5.78 3.33 21.72
N VAL A 443 5.63 4.64 21.48
CA VAL A 443 4.31 5.28 21.33
C VAL A 443 3.56 4.65 20.16
N MET A 444 4.23 4.43 19.03
CA MET A 444 3.60 3.77 17.88
C MET A 444 3.12 2.35 18.22
N VAL A 445 3.92 1.54 18.94
CA VAL A 445 3.50 0.21 19.41
C VAL A 445 2.20 0.30 20.21
N ILE A 446 2.13 1.23 21.16
CA ILE A 446 0.96 1.41 22.03
C ILE A 446 -0.25 1.85 21.20
N LEU A 447 -0.08 2.84 20.32
CA LEU A 447 -1.17 3.37 19.49
C LEU A 447 -1.72 2.32 18.52
N THR A 448 -0.87 1.53 17.86
CA THR A 448 -1.34 0.46 16.98
C THR A 448 -1.99 -0.68 17.75
N ALA A 449 -1.44 -1.06 18.90
CA ALA A 449 -2.04 -2.07 19.76
C ALA A 449 -3.44 -1.62 20.25
N TYR A 450 -3.58 -0.34 20.59
CA TYR A 450 -4.85 0.24 21.00
C TYR A 450 -5.84 0.32 19.84
N ALA A 451 -5.39 0.75 18.66
CA ALA A 451 -6.22 0.80 17.47
C ALA A 451 -6.85 -0.56 17.14
N LEU A 452 -6.08 -1.64 17.35
CA LEU A 452 -6.47 -3.03 17.08
C LEU A 452 -7.30 -3.69 18.19
N ASN A 453 -6.95 -3.49 19.47
CA ASN A 453 -7.61 -4.20 20.59
C ASN A 453 -8.63 -3.36 21.37
N LYS A 454 -8.63 -2.03 21.20
CA LYS A 454 -9.41 -1.07 22.01
C LYS A 454 -9.20 -1.17 23.53
N SER A 455 -8.11 -1.80 23.99
CA SER A 455 -7.78 -1.96 25.42
C SER A 455 -6.51 -1.19 25.76
N ALA A 456 -6.64 -0.12 26.54
CA ALA A 456 -5.50 0.70 26.98
C ALA A 456 -4.50 -0.12 27.81
N ILE A 457 -4.99 -0.93 28.75
CA ILE A 457 -4.15 -1.75 29.64
C ILE A 457 -3.31 -2.75 28.84
N LEU A 458 -3.95 -3.49 27.92
CA LEU A 458 -3.25 -4.46 27.09
C LEU A 458 -2.22 -3.76 26.17
N SER A 459 -2.58 -2.60 25.63
CA SER A 459 -1.70 -1.84 24.73
C SER A 459 -0.47 -1.29 25.45
N ILE A 460 -0.64 -0.79 26.68
CA ILE A 460 0.47 -0.39 27.56
C ILE A 460 1.33 -1.61 27.89
N GLY A 461 0.72 -2.75 28.24
CA GLY A 461 1.45 -3.99 28.50
C GLY A 461 2.30 -4.45 27.31
N ILE A 462 1.74 -4.41 26.09
CA ILE A 462 2.47 -4.69 24.85
C ILE A 462 3.62 -3.70 24.64
N GLY A 463 3.38 -2.41 24.88
CA GLY A 463 4.43 -1.38 24.81
C GLY A 463 5.58 -1.62 25.79
N LEU A 464 5.27 -1.99 27.03
CA LEU A 464 6.29 -2.33 28.05
C LEU A 464 7.05 -3.60 27.68
N ALA A 465 6.36 -4.62 27.16
CA ALA A 465 6.98 -5.85 26.67
C ALA A 465 7.94 -5.58 25.50
N GLU A 466 7.57 -4.69 24.58
CA GLU A 466 8.42 -4.27 23.47
C GLU A 466 9.64 -3.47 23.94
N LEU A 467 9.44 -2.56 24.90
CA LEU A 467 10.47 -1.68 25.43
C LEU A 467 11.52 -2.45 26.24
N PHE A 468 11.09 -3.33 27.13
CA PHE A 468 11.97 -4.00 28.10
C PHE A 468 12.30 -5.47 27.74
N GLY A 469 11.56 -6.11 26.84
CA GLY A 469 11.70 -7.53 26.53
C GLY A 469 12.98 -7.94 25.79
N GLY A 470 13.63 -7.00 25.10
CA GLY A 470 14.93 -7.24 24.46
C GLY A 470 14.90 -8.28 23.33
N GLU A 471 15.40 -9.50 23.59
CA GLU A 471 15.30 -10.63 22.65
C GLU A 471 14.06 -11.50 22.86
N LEU A 472 13.35 -11.29 23.97
CA LEU A 472 12.15 -12.01 24.37
C LEU A 472 10.88 -11.16 24.18
N ASP A 473 10.98 -10.00 23.52
CA ASP A 473 9.86 -9.09 23.25
C ASP A 473 8.67 -9.83 22.60
N ASN A 474 8.91 -10.59 21.53
CA ASN A 474 7.87 -11.41 20.90
C ASN A 474 7.23 -12.42 21.87
N ALA A 475 8.03 -13.08 22.73
CA ALA A 475 7.50 -14.05 23.68
C ALA A 475 6.56 -13.39 24.72
N LEU A 476 6.96 -12.23 25.24
CA LEU A 476 6.18 -11.46 26.21
C LEU A 476 4.88 -10.93 25.58
N ILE A 477 4.96 -10.32 24.39
CA ILE A 477 3.77 -9.83 23.67
C ILE A 477 2.80 -10.98 23.40
N GLY A 478 3.29 -12.11 22.89
CA GLY A 478 2.46 -13.29 22.63
C GLY A 478 1.79 -13.83 23.89
N THR A 479 2.50 -13.87 25.01
CA THR A 479 1.97 -14.31 26.31
C THR A 479 0.86 -13.38 26.81
N LEU A 480 1.04 -12.06 26.70
CA LEU A 480 0.02 -11.08 27.10
C LEU A 480 -1.27 -11.25 26.27
N LEU A 481 -1.15 -11.45 24.96
CA LEU A 481 -2.29 -11.67 24.07
C LEU A 481 -3.01 -12.99 24.38
N LEU A 482 -2.27 -14.07 24.61
CA LEU A 482 -2.82 -15.36 25.01
C LEU A 482 -3.54 -15.26 26.36
N ALA A 483 -2.92 -14.64 27.37
CA ALA A 483 -3.53 -14.44 28.68
C ALA A 483 -4.82 -13.62 28.59
N ASN A 484 -4.83 -12.56 27.80
CA ASN A 484 -6.04 -11.77 27.54
C ASN A 484 -7.15 -12.60 26.87
N ARG A 485 -6.78 -13.46 25.91
CA ARG A 485 -7.71 -14.38 25.25
C ARG A 485 -8.32 -15.39 26.23
N PHE A 486 -7.52 -15.97 27.12
CA PHE A 486 -7.99 -16.91 28.13
C PHE A 486 -8.91 -16.27 29.16
N LYS A 487 -8.59 -15.06 29.64
CA LYS A 487 -9.45 -14.32 30.58
C LYS A 487 -10.87 -14.14 30.05
N GLN A 488 -11.01 -13.87 28.75
CA GLN A 488 -12.32 -13.69 28.12
C GLN A 488 -13.12 -14.99 28.06
N ASN A 489 -12.48 -16.14 27.85
CA ASN A 489 -13.17 -17.44 27.88
C ASN A 489 -13.67 -17.80 29.30
N VAL A 490 -12.91 -17.44 30.33
CA VAL A 490 -13.29 -17.71 31.73
C VAL A 490 -14.46 -16.83 32.18
N LEU A 491 -14.62 -15.62 31.63
CA LEU A 491 -15.74 -14.73 31.95
C LEU A 491 -17.04 -15.08 31.20
N LEU A 492 -16.97 -15.97 30.20
CA LEU A 492 -18.11 -16.43 29.39
C LEU A 492 -18.64 -17.81 29.83
N LEU A 493 -17.92 -18.50 30.72
CA LEU A 493 -18.32 -19.74 31.39
C LEU A 493 -18.85 -19.42 32.79
#